data_AF-A0A520PG95-F1
#
_entry.id   AF-A0A520PG95-F1
#
_cell.length_a   1.000
_cell.length_b   1.000
_cell.length_c   1.000
_cell.angle_alpha   90.00
_cell.angle_beta   90.00
_cell.angle_gamma   90.00
#
_symmetry.space_group_name_H-M   'P 1'
#
loop_
_entity.id
_entity.type
_entity.pdbx_description
1 polymer ?
#
loop_
_entity_poly.entity_id
_entity_poly.type
_entity_poly.pdbx_seq_one_letter_code
_entity_poly.pdbx_strand_id
1 'polypeptide(L)'
;LDPSMNLTQLNELLLESFSWALEIDFEDPEKQRRFWYYSEEKLEPRFGDRYADPGSEQEMPLAVARDVYLLSKKIKNVKDDTSVGRFLRLCPEFRHIVRRVQTVVRFPYAEIRDNILDAKMRPVDLLRFKLAFFGASKFDPKSELWTRITLFQGAPLPYQFSTKDSDEWAFPVIPVQEVR
;
A
#
# COMPACT_ATOMS: atom_id res chain seq x y z
N LEU A 1 -16.40 10.28 -6.44
CA LEU A 1 -16.62 11.13 -5.27
C LEU A 1 -18.08 11.48 -5.26
N ASP A 2 -18.81 10.98 -4.28
CA ASP A 2 -20.21 11.32 -4.03
C ASP A 2 -20.25 12.44 -2.98
N PRO A 3 -20.57 13.69 -3.38
CA PRO A 3 -20.67 14.81 -2.45
C PRO A 3 -21.98 14.84 -1.65
N SER A 4 -22.99 14.06 -2.05
CA SER A 4 -24.30 14.01 -1.40
C SER A 4 -24.33 13.06 -0.20
N MET A 5 -23.44 12.07 -0.19
CA MET A 5 -23.22 11.15 0.93
C MET A 5 -23.07 11.90 2.26
N ASN A 6 -23.68 11.37 3.32
CA ASN A 6 -23.56 11.92 4.66
C ASN A 6 -22.24 11.50 5.34
N LEU A 7 -21.71 12.33 6.25
CA LEU A 7 -20.49 12.01 7.00
C LEU A 7 -20.64 10.74 7.86
N THR A 8 -21.83 10.45 8.41
CA THR A 8 -22.08 9.16 9.10
C THR A 8 -21.82 7.98 8.19
N GLN A 9 -22.40 7.99 6.98
CA GLN A 9 -22.21 6.92 5.99
C GLN A 9 -20.76 6.82 5.55
N LEU A 10 -20.08 7.95 5.32
CA LEU A 10 -18.66 7.95 5.00
C LEU A 10 -17.83 7.30 6.12
N ASN A 11 -18.15 7.58 7.39
CA ASN A 11 -17.45 7.02 8.54
C ASN A 11 -17.68 5.50 8.65
N GLU A 12 -18.88 5.00 8.34
CA GLU A 12 -19.15 3.56 8.26
C GLU A 12 -18.26 2.88 7.21
N LEU A 13 -18.21 3.42 5.98
CA LEU A 13 -17.35 2.88 4.91
C LEU A 13 -15.86 2.92 5.27
N LEU A 14 -15.44 3.99 5.96
CA LEU A 14 -14.08 4.14 6.47
C LEU A 14 -13.77 3.03 7.47
N LEU A 15 -14.64 2.79 8.45
CA LEU A 15 -14.45 1.74 9.46
C LEU A 15 -14.43 0.34 8.84
N GLU A 16 -15.27 0.09 7.84
CA GLU A 16 -15.30 -1.20 7.12
C GLU A 16 -13.99 -1.49 6.39
N SER A 17 -13.46 -0.49 5.65
CA SER A 17 -12.30 -0.71 4.76
C SER A 17 -10.94 -0.42 5.42
N PHE A 18 -10.92 0.42 6.45
CA PHE A 18 -9.70 0.97 7.04
C PHE A 18 -9.64 0.89 8.57
N SER A 19 -10.43 0.03 9.22
CA SER A 19 -10.29 -0.25 10.66
C SER A 19 -8.84 -0.53 11.08
N TRP A 20 -8.12 -1.33 10.29
CA TRP A 20 -6.70 -1.62 10.47
C TRP A 20 -5.80 -0.38 10.57
N ALA A 21 -6.12 0.69 9.84
CA ALA A 21 -5.33 1.92 9.86
C ALA A 21 -5.60 2.75 11.13
N LEU A 22 -6.79 2.61 11.71
CA LEU A 22 -7.18 3.34 12.93
C LEU A 22 -6.58 2.72 14.21
N GLU A 23 -6.07 1.49 14.13
CA GLU A 23 -5.33 0.83 15.21
C GLU A 23 -3.91 1.40 15.38
N ILE A 24 -3.46 2.23 14.43
CA ILE A 24 -2.12 2.80 14.41
C ILE A 24 -2.15 4.19 15.04
N ASP A 25 -1.33 4.40 16.07
CA ASP A 25 -1.18 5.71 16.70
C ASP A 25 -0.25 6.61 15.88
N PHE A 26 -0.84 7.41 15.00
CA PHE A 26 -0.06 8.39 14.25
C PHE A 26 0.37 9.60 15.07
N GLU A 27 0.00 9.75 16.35
CA GLU A 27 0.62 10.80 17.19
C GLU A 27 2.04 10.40 17.64
N ASP A 28 2.40 9.12 17.55
CA ASP A 28 3.76 8.62 17.79
C ASP A 28 4.70 9.00 16.62
N PRO A 29 5.77 9.78 16.88
CA PRO A 29 6.81 10.10 15.90
C PRO A 29 7.36 8.88 15.14
N GLU A 30 7.50 7.73 15.80
CA GLU A 30 8.04 6.52 15.16
C GLU A 30 7.08 5.94 14.12
N LYS A 31 5.76 6.18 14.25
CA LYS A 31 4.75 5.78 13.24
C LYS A 31 4.72 6.69 12.02
N GLN A 32 5.40 7.83 12.07
CA GLN A 32 5.50 8.81 10.99
C GLN A 32 6.95 9.13 10.60
N ARG A 33 7.90 8.34 11.09
CA ARG A 33 9.33 8.59 10.96
C ARG A 33 9.80 8.59 9.52
N ARG A 34 9.17 7.80 8.65
CA ARG A 34 9.55 7.68 7.25
C ARG A 34 8.69 8.58 6.37
N PHE A 35 9.22 8.93 5.21
CA PHE A 35 8.48 9.58 4.14
C PHE A 35 9.02 9.14 2.78
N TRP A 36 8.15 9.20 1.78
CA TRP A 36 8.47 8.85 0.40
C TRP A 36 8.46 10.10 -0.48
N TYR A 37 9.42 10.27 -1.37
CA TYR A 37 9.50 11.42 -2.26
C TYR A 37 10.12 11.03 -3.61
N TYR A 38 9.95 11.86 -4.65
CA TYR A 38 10.69 11.69 -5.91
C TYR A 38 11.94 12.55 -5.89
N SER A 39 13.08 11.94 -6.20
CA SER A 39 14.31 12.69 -6.44
C SER A 39 14.30 13.32 -7.83
N GLU A 40 14.65 14.61 -7.91
CA GLU A 40 14.72 15.38 -9.17
C GLU A 40 15.66 14.72 -10.19
N GLU A 41 16.81 14.21 -9.74
CA GLU A 41 17.85 13.65 -10.62
C GLU A 41 17.50 12.29 -11.24
N LYS A 42 16.72 11.46 -10.53
CA LYS A 42 16.52 10.04 -10.92
C LYS A 42 15.07 9.64 -11.16
N LEU A 43 14.09 10.50 -10.84
CA LEU A 43 12.64 10.21 -10.93
C LEU A 43 12.20 8.90 -10.25
N GLU A 44 13.04 8.33 -9.39
CA GLU A 44 12.78 7.12 -8.61
C GLU A 44 12.27 7.51 -7.22
N PRO A 45 11.31 6.74 -6.66
CA PRO A 45 10.90 6.92 -5.27
C PRO A 45 12.08 6.73 -4.32
N ARG A 46 12.22 7.67 -3.39
CA ARG A 46 13.19 7.64 -2.29
C ARG A 46 12.46 7.43 -0.97
N PHE A 47 13.21 6.93 0.01
CA PHE A 47 12.73 6.60 1.34
C PHE A 47 13.61 7.32 2.36
N GLY A 48 13.07 8.38 2.97
CA GLY A 48 13.80 9.25 3.89
C GLY A 48 13.37 9.05 5.35
N ASP A 49 14.19 9.54 6.27
CA ASP A 49 13.89 9.71 7.70
C ASP A 49 13.52 11.17 7.97
N ARG A 50 12.30 11.44 8.43
CA ARG A 50 11.74 12.77 8.65
C ARG A 50 12.52 13.59 9.68
N TYR A 51 13.26 12.93 10.58
CA TYR A 51 14.00 13.59 11.66
C TYR A 51 15.50 13.71 11.37
N ALA A 52 16.00 13.08 10.29
CA ALA A 52 17.41 13.09 9.93
C ALA A 52 17.67 13.66 8.52
N ASP A 53 16.74 13.48 7.59
CA ASP A 53 16.90 13.85 6.19
C ASP A 53 16.05 15.09 5.83
N PRO A 54 16.56 16.01 4.99
CA PRO A 54 15.74 17.06 4.39
C PRO A 54 14.77 16.48 3.35
N GLY A 55 13.75 17.24 2.95
CA GLY A 55 12.85 16.86 1.86
C GLY A 55 11.50 16.32 2.29
N SER A 56 11.19 16.28 3.59
CA SER A 56 9.89 15.81 4.09
C SER A 56 8.71 16.66 3.59
N GLU A 57 8.96 17.91 3.19
CA GLU A 57 8.01 18.80 2.53
C GLU A 57 7.63 18.37 1.11
N GLN A 58 8.44 17.51 0.48
CA GLN A 58 8.19 16.91 -0.84
C GLN A 58 7.56 15.50 -0.71
N GLU A 59 7.01 15.17 0.46
CA GLU A 59 6.38 13.88 0.73
C GLU A 59 5.24 13.60 -0.28
N MET A 60 5.32 12.43 -0.91
CA MET A 60 4.30 11.91 -1.79
C MET A 60 3.02 11.59 -1.02
N PRO A 61 1.84 11.71 -1.63
CA PRO A 61 0.56 11.40 -1.01
C PRO A 61 0.29 9.88 -0.95
N LEU A 62 1.20 9.15 -0.32
CA LEU A 62 1.14 7.69 -0.13
C LEU A 62 0.80 7.29 1.32
N ALA A 63 0.73 8.24 2.24
CA ALA A 63 0.45 8.06 3.66
C ALA A 63 -1.02 7.71 3.96
N VAL A 64 -1.61 6.76 3.22
CA VAL A 64 -3.05 6.47 3.23
C VAL A 64 -3.55 6.17 4.65
N ALA A 65 -2.84 5.34 5.41
CA ALA A 65 -3.23 5.00 6.77
C ALA A 65 -3.29 6.23 7.70
N ARG A 66 -2.26 7.10 7.64
CA ARG A 66 -2.22 8.37 8.38
C ARG A 66 -3.36 9.28 7.95
N ASP A 67 -3.55 9.45 6.64
CA ASP A 67 -4.52 10.39 6.11
C ASP A 67 -5.96 9.93 6.43
N VAL A 68 -6.22 8.62 6.48
CA VAL A 68 -7.48 8.04 6.98
C VAL A 68 -7.66 8.29 8.48
N TYR A 69 -6.61 8.09 9.28
CA TYR A 69 -6.64 8.36 10.72
C TYR A 69 -7.00 9.83 11.00
N LEU A 70 -6.34 10.77 10.29
CA LEU A 70 -6.62 12.20 10.39
C LEU A 70 -8.04 12.54 9.92
N LEU A 71 -8.51 11.92 8.84
CA LEU A 71 -9.90 12.06 8.38
C LEU A 71 -10.89 11.60 9.45
N SER A 72 -10.66 10.43 10.06
CA SER A 72 -11.52 9.88 11.12
C SER A 72 -11.58 10.82 12.33
N LYS A 73 -10.44 11.36 12.77
CA LYS A 73 -10.40 12.38 13.83
C LYS A 73 -11.17 13.64 13.43
N LYS A 74 -11.04 14.09 12.18
CA LYS A 74 -11.71 15.31 11.72
C LYS A 74 -13.23 15.14 11.64
N ILE A 75 -13.71 14.03 11.08
CA ILE A 75 -15.15 13.74 10.93
C ILE A 75 -15.85 13.69 12.30
N LYS A 76 -15.22 13.10 13.33
CA LYS A 76 -15.78 13.02 14.70
C LYS A 76 -16.08 14.37 15.34
N ASN A 77 -15.49 15.45 14.85
CA ASN A 77 -15.67 16.82 15.37
C ASN A 77 -16.69 17.63 14.55
N VAL A 78 -17.36 17.02 13.56
CA VAL A 78 -18.34 17.66 12.69
C VAL A 78 -19.72 17.08 13.00
N LYS A 79 -20.79 17.87 12.79
CA LYS A 79 -22.16 17.37 12.95
C LYS A 79 -22.45 16.22 11.98
N ASP A 80 -23.06 15.16 12.51
CA ASP A 80 -23.33 13.90 11.81
C ASP A 80 -24.19 14.04 10.55
N ASP A 81 -24.99 15.11 10.40
CA ASP A 81 -25.88 15.38 9.26
C ASP A 81 -25.22 16.19 8.13
N THR A 82 -23.92 16.46 8.24
CA THR A 82 -23.17 17.23 7.24
C THR A 82 -22.86 16.36 6.02
N SER A 83 -23.18 16.83 4.82
CA SER A 83 -22.79 16.14 3.58
C SER A 83 -21.28 16.22 3.33
N VAL A 84 -20.73 15.20 2.66
CA VAL A 84 -19.34 15.14 2.20
C VAL A 84 -18.96 16.39 1.41
N GLY A 85 -19.85 16.89 0.54
CA GLY A 85 -19.61 18.10 -0.23
C GLY A 85 -19.44 19.34 0.65
N ARG A 86 -20.26 19.49 1.71
CA ARG A 86 -20.13 20.61 2.66
C ARG A 86 -18.87 20.48 3.51
N PHE A 87 -18.53 19.27 3.95
CA PHE A 87 -17.30 18.99 4.66
C PHE A 87 -16.05 19.35 3.83
N LEU A 88 -15.96 18.88 2.59
CA LEU A 88 -14.81 19.12 1.72
C LEU A 88 -14.65 20.58 1.27
N ARG A 89 -15.70 21.41 1.38
CA ARG A 89 -15.56 22.87 1.22
C ARG A 89 -14.79 23.51 2.36
N LEU A 90 -14.92 22.98 3.58
CA LEU A 90 -14.24 23.48 4.77
C LEU A 90 -12.89 22.81 5.01
N CYS A 91 -12.74 21.56 4.56
CA CYS A 91 -11.53 20.76 4.74
C CYS A 91 -11.10 20.14 3.39
N PRO A 92 -10.67 20.96 2.41
CA PRO A 92 -10.32 20.51 1.07
C PRO A 92 -9.14 19.53 1.03
N GLU A 93 -8.26 19.56 2.03
CA GLU A 93 -7.11 18.67 2.18
C GLU A 93 -7.52 17.18 2.21
N PHE A 94 -8.73 16.86 2.67
CA PHE A 94 -9.23 15.49 2.73
C PHE A 94 -9.84 14.97 1.42
N ARG A 95 -9.91 15.78 0.37
CA ARG A 95 -10.62 15.42 -0.88
C ARG A 95 -10.14 14.10 -1.48
N HIS A 96 -8.83 13.87 -1.49
CA HIS A 96 -8.24 12.66 -2.07
C HIS A 96 -8.56 11.43 -1.24
N ILE A 97 -8.42 11.51 0.09
CA ILE A 97 -8.65 10.39 0.97
C ILE A 97 -10.14 10.03 1.07
N VAL A 98 -11.05 11.01 1.07
CA VAL A 98 -12.50 10.76 0.98
C VAL A 98 -12.86 10.06 -0.33
N ARG A 99 -12.31 10.51 -1.45
CA ARG A 99 -12.52 9.83 -2.74
C ARG A 99 -12.02 8.39 -2.70
N ARG A 100 -10.86 8.15 -2.07
CA ARG A 100 -10.27 6.82 -1.91
C ARG A 100 -11.18 5.90 -1.08
N VAL A 101 -11.64 6.35 0.10
CA VAL A 101 -12.58 5.59 0.95
C VAL A 101 -13.84 5.17 0.17
N GLN A 102 -14.48 6.12 -0.52
CA GLN A 102 -15.68 5.83 -1.31
C GLN A 102 -15.44 4.88 -2.50
N THR A 103 -14.20 4.78 -2.97
CA THR A 103 -13.86 3.93 -4.13
C THR A 103 -13.47 2.52 -3.68
N VAL A 104 -12.60 2.42 -2.67
CA VAL A 104 -11.94 1.18 -2.25
C VAL A 104 -12.89 0.17 -1.63
N VAL A 105 -13.98 0.62 -1.00
CA VAL A 105 -14.96 -0.29 -0.39
C VAL A 105 -15.52 -1.33 -1.37
N ARG A 106 -15.47 -1.05 -2.68
CA ARG A 106 -15.91 -1.98 -3.74
C ARG A 106 -14.83 -2.95 -4.23
N PHE A 107 -13.59 -2.84 -3.75
CA PHE A 107 -12.43 -3.55 -4.24
C PHE A 107 -11.56 -4.07 -3.08
N PRO A 108 -11.80 -5.29 -2.58
CA PRO A 108 -11.15 -5.84 -1.39
C PRO A 108 -9.60 -5.85 -1.40
N TYR A 109 -9.00 -5.90 -2.59
CA TYR A 109 -7.54 -5.96 -2.79
C TYR A 109 -6.94 -4.65 -3.34
N ALA A 110 -7.67 -3.53 -3.28
CA ALA A 110 -7.22 -2.24 -3.83
C ALA A 110 -6.25 -1.46 -2.93
N GLU A 111 -5.98 -1.94 -1.70
CA GLU A 111 -5.11 -1.26 -0.75
C GLU A 111 -3.99 -2.16 -0.24
N ILE A 112 -2.82 -1.56 -0.10
CA ILE A 112 -1.73 -2.11 0.70
C ILE A 112 -2.04 -1.75 2.15
N ARG A 113 -2.40 -2.75 2.96
CA ARG A 113 -2.76 -2.58 4.37
C ARG A 113 -1.53 -2.61 5.26
N ASP A 114 -0.73 -1.55 5.22
CA ASP A 114 0.48 -1.40 6.02
C ASP A 114 0.77 0.08 6.34
N ASN A 115 1.56 0.35 7.38
CA ASN A 115 2.07 1.68 7.66
C ASN A 115 3.42 1.89 6.97
N ILE A 116 3.37 2.43 5.76
CA ILE A 116 4.57 2.70 4.97
C ILE A 116 5.42 3.87 5.49
N LEU A 117 5.00 4.52 6.58
CA LEU A 117 5.72 5.61 7.26
C LEU A 117 6.40 5.15 8.57
N ASP A 118 6.18 3.91 9.00
CA ASP A 118 6.71 3.39 10.26
C ASP A 118 8.25 3.35 10.23
N ALA A 119 8.90 3.63 11.36
CA ALA A 119 10.34 3.50 11.52
C ALA A 119 10.86 2.09 11.13
N LYS A 120 10.05 1.05 11.38
CA LYS A 120 10.33 -0.36 11.08
C LYS A 120 9.89 -0.78 9.67
N MET A 121 9.30 0.12 8.89
CA MET A 121 8.90 -0.16 7.51
C MET A 121 10.10 -0.58 6.66
N ARG A 122 9.94 -1.66 5.88
CA ARG A 122 10.97 -2.15 4.97
C ARG A 122 10.49 -2.09 3.52
N PRO A 123 11.06 -1.19 2.69
CA PRO A 123 10.73 -1.08 1.26
C PRO A 123 10.76 -2.41 0.50
N VAL A 124 11.66 -3.33 0.88
CA VAL A 124 11.74 -4.67 0.25
C VAL A 124 10.46 -5.48 0.40
N ASP A 125 9.65 -5.30 1.45
CA ASP A 125 8.41 -6.05 1.63
C ASP A 125 7.35 -5.64 0.57
N LEU A 126 7.23 -4.34 0.28
CA LEU A 126 6.39 -3.84 -0.82
C LEU A 126 6.90 -4.31 -2.18
N LEU A 127 8.21 -4.28 -2.36
CA LEU A 127 8.83 -4.71 -3.61
C LEU A 127 8.56 -6.20 -3.87
N ARG A 128 8.71 -7.05 -2.84
CA ARG A 128 8.41 -8.48 -2.90
C ARG A 128 6.95 -8.73 -3.24
N PHE A 129 6.04 -8.04 -2.55
CA PHE A 129 4.60 -8.12 -2.82
C PHE A 129 4.30 -7.78 -4.29
N LYS A 130 4.78 -6.64 -4.79
CA LYS A 130 4.58 -6.22 -6.18
C LYS A 130 5.16 -7.22 -7.19
N LEU A 131 6.39 -7.68 -6.96
CA LEU A 131 7.08 -8.60 -7.87
C LEU A 131 6.44 -9.98 -7.91
N ALA A 132 5.78 -10.43 -6.84
CA ALA A 132 5.04 -11.69 -6.83
C ALA A 132 3.91 -11.69 -7.89
N PHE A 133 3.21 -10.56 -8.09
CA PHE A 133 2.22 -10.43 -9.18
C PHE A 133 2.84 -10.49 -10.58
N PHE A 134 4.13 -10.22 -10.71
CA PHE A 134 4.86 -10.28 -11.98
C PHE A 134 5.55 -11.64 -12.22
N GLY A 135 5.25 -12.65 -11.40
CA GLY A 135 5.78 -14.00 -11.57
C GLY A 135 7.11 -14.25 -10.87
N ALA A 136 7.53 -13.38 -9.94
CA ALA A 136 8.67 -13.69 -9.07
C ALA A 136 8.31 -14.81 -8.09
N SER A 137 9.03 -15.93 -8.18
CA SER A 137 8.76 -17.13 -7.37
C SER A 137 9.83 -17.41 -6.32
N LYS A 138 11.04 -16.87 -6.48
CA LYS A 138 12.10 -16.91 -5.45
C LYS A 138 12.62 -15.52 -5.13
N PHE A 139 12.80 -15.28 -3.83
CA PHE A 139 13.32 -14.04 -3.28
C PHE A 139 14.53 -14.35 -2.41
N ASP A 140 15.64 -13.68 -2.70
CA ASP A 140 16.89 -13.72 -1.95
C ASP A 140 17.19 -12.28 -1.49
N PRO A 141 16.65 -11.84 -0.33
CA PRO A 141 16.88 -10.51 0.22
C PRO A 141 18.35 -10.32 0.56
N LYS A 142 18.86 -9.14 0.25
CA LYS A 142 20.27 -8.80 0.41
C LYS A 142 20.46 -7.56 1.27
N SER A 143 19.44 -6.71 1.32
CA SER A 143 19.23 -5.67 2.34
C SER A 143 17.73 -5.37 2.46
N GLU A 144 17.37 -4.38 3.29
CA GLU A 144 16.00 -3.89 3.40
C GLU A 144 15.52 -3.07 2.17
N LEU A 145 16.45 -2.74 1.26
CA LEU A 145 16.20 -1.96 0.05
C LEU A 145 16.42 -2.76 -1.24
N TRP A 146 17.07 -3.93 -1.15
CA TRP A 146 17.46 -4.69 -2.32
C TRP A 146 17.26 -6.20 -2.12
N THR A 147 16.67 -6.84 -3.13
CA THR A 147 16.49 -8.29 -3.20
C THR A 147 16.77 -8.78 -4.61
N ARG A 148 17.39 -9.96 -4.70
CA ARG A 148 17.50 -10.72 -5.94
C ARG A 148 16.26 -11.59 -6.08
N ILE A 149 15.73 -11.68 -7.30
CA ILE A 149 14.57 -12.53 -7.59
C ILE A 149 14.83 -13.49 -8.75
N THR A 150 14.01 -14.54 -8.83
CA THR A 150 13.87 -15.38 -10.03
C THR A 150 12.43 -15.30 -10.51
N LEU A 151 12.25 -14.92 -11.77
CA LEU A 151 10.95 -14.86 -12.43
C LEU A 151 10.64 -16.21 -13.10
N PHE A 152 9.38 -16.64 -13.03
CA PHE A 152 8.83 -17.76 -13.79
C PHE A 152 9.63 -19.06 -13.68
N GLN A 153 10.28 -19.31 -12.54
CA GLN A 153 11.04 -20.53 -12.36
C GLN A 153 10.12 -21.75 -12.49
N GLY A 154 10.42 -22.62 -13.46
CA GLY A 154 9.65 -23.82 -13.75
C GLY A 154 8.42 -23.59 -14.63
N ALA A 155 8.03 -22.33 -14.89
CA ALA A 155 6.83 -22.03 -15.65
C ALA A 155 6.89 -22.62 -17.07
N PRO A 156 5.77 -23.19 -17.57
CA PRO A 156 5.73 -23.72 -18.93
C PRO A 156 5.91 -22.60 -19.96
N LEU A 157 6.59 -22.92 -21.05
CA LEU A 157 6.60 -22.12 -22.27
C LEU A 157 5.23 -22.20 -22.97
N PRO A 158 4.90 -21.25 -23.88
CA PRO A 158 3.59 -21.22 -24.55
C PRO A 158 3.11 -22.54 -25.17
N TYR A 159 4.02 -23.34 -25.75
CA TYR A 159 3.66 -24.63 -26.36
C TYR A 159 3.44 -25.75 -25.33
N GLN A 160 3.90 -25.58 -24.09
CA GLN A 160 3.78 -26.55 -23.00
C GLN A 160 2.46 -26.40 -22.23
N PHE A 161 1.67 -25.34 -22.45
CA PHE A 161 0.36 -25.17 -21.78
C PHE A 161 -0.67 -26.24 -22.14
N SER A 162 -0.45 -27.01 -23.20
CA SER A 162 -1.34 -28.12 -23.60
C SER A 162 -1.09 -29.42 -22.82
N THR A 163 -0.05 -29.48 -21.99
CA THR A 163 0.25 -30.66 -21.17
C THR A 163 -0.50 -30.61 -19.84
N LYS A 164 -0.83 -31.77 -19.26
CA LYS A 164 -1.64 -31.87 -18.03
C LYS A 164 -1.06 -31.16 -16.80
N ASP A 165 0.25 -30.89 -16.81
CA ASP A 165 0.97 -30.40 -15.63
C ASP A 165 1.34 -28.91 -15.72
N SER A 166 0.70 -28.17 -16.64
CA SER A 166 1.00 -26.74 -16.88
C SER A 166 0.75 -25.82 -15.69
N ASP A 167 0.06 -26.30 -14.66
CA ASP A 167 -0.31 -25.53 -13.46
C ASP A 167 0.56 -25.89 -12.24
N GLU A 168 1.34 -26.98 -12.30
CA GLU A 168 2.11 -27.49 -11.16
C GLU A 168 3.52 -26.86 -11.03
N TRP A 169 3.90 -25.99 -11.97
CA TRP A 169 5.21 -25.36 -12.03
C TRP A 169 5.56 -24.45 -10.86
N ALA A 170 4.55 -23.95 -10.13
CA ALA A 170 4.74 -23.04 -9.00
C ALA A 170 5.50 -23.71 -7.84
N PHE A 171 5.49 -25.04 -7.79
CA PHE A 171 6.19 -25.81 -6.78
C PHE A 171 7.51 -26.36 -7.31
N PRO A 172 8.61 -26.24 -6.55
CA PRO A 172 9.89 -26.80 -6.97
C PRO A 172 9.81 -28.32 -7.05
N VAL A 173 10.03 -28.86 -8.24
CA VAL A 173 10.26 -30.31 -8.43
C VAL A 173 11.65 -30.66 -7.90
N ILE A 174 11.73 -31.75 -7.13
CA ILE A 174 13.01 -32.32 -6.69
C ILE A 174 13.81 -32.67 -7.95
N PRO A 175 15.08 -32.24 -8.09
CA PRO A 175 15.90 -32.63 -9.22
C PRO A 175 16.01 -34.16 -9.27
N VAL A 176 15.66 -34.76 -10.40
CA VAL A 176 15.91 -36.19 -10.62
C VAL A 176 17.43 -36.35 -10.74
N GLN A 177 18.05 -37.11 -9.83
CA GLN A 177 19.45 -37.48 -10.00
C GLN A 177 19.55 -38.37 -11.24
N GLU A 178 20.24 -37.89 -12.27
CA GLU A 178 20.70 -38.78 -13.33
C GLU A 178 21.66 -39.80 -12.72
N VAL A 179 21.24 -41.06 -12.72
CA VAL A 179 22.13 -42.18 -12.39
C VAL A 179 23.20 -42.19 -13.48
N ARG A 180 24.41 -41.76 -13.12
CA ARG A 180 25.60 -41.89 -13.97
C ARG A 180 26.05 -43.34 -14.06
#